data_AF-A0A429JJI1-F1
#
_entry.id   AF-A0A429JJI1-F1
#
_cell.length_a   1.000
_cell.length_b   1.000
_cell.length_c   1.000
_cell.angle_alpha   90.00
_cell.angle_beta   90.00
_cell.angle_gamma   90.00
#
_symmetry.space_group_name_H-M   'P 1'
#
loop_
_entity.id
_entity.type
_entity.pdbx_description
1 polymer ?
#
loop_
_entity_poly.entity_id
_entity_poly.type
_entity_poly.pdbx_seq_one_letter_code
_entity_poly.pdbx_strand_id
1 'polypeptide(L)'
;MVTTPIVAALFRELAARGFGGSEATVRLYVTDHREALDRAFLLPLRPVAPSISRLLMSRPDHLPEDQRVFVKELLQRCPELHTTHQLIRAFATVFDKRRPAQLDDWIRRARTCGNPQLRIFAAGLLDLVAHSRRTPPRDVSESPWAINAHEILV
;
A
#
# COMPACT_ATOMS: atom_id res chain seq x y z
N MET A 1 -20.79 -0.62 -15.70
CA MET A 1 -20.88 -1.91 -16.43
C MET A 1 -19.78 -2.89 -15.97
N VAL A 2 -19.65 -3.18 -14.66
CA VAL A 2 -18.53 -4.00 -14.10
C VAL A 2 -19.02 -5.32 -13.47
N THR A 3 -20.32 -5.61 -13.45
CA THR A 3 -20.87 -6.81 -12.79
C THR A 3 -20.73 -8.10 -13.61
N THR A 4 -20.56 -7.98 -14.93
CA THR A 4 -20.49 -9.11 -15.87
C THR A 4 -19.40 -10.14 -15.57
N PRO A 5 -18.14 -9.76 -15.24
CA PRO A 5 -17.09 -10.75 -14.94
C PRO A 5 -17.35 -11.54 -13.65
N ILE A 6 -17.99 -10.93 -12.64
CA ILE A 6 -18.28 -11.60 -11.35
C ILE A 6 -19.38 -12.65 -11.53
N VAL A 7 -20.43 -12.34 -12.30
CA VAL A 7 -21.53 -13.29 -12.57
C VAL A 7 -21.04 -14.52 -13.33
N ALA A 8 -20.20 -14.33 -14.35
CA ALA A 8 -19.67 -15.44 -15.14
C ALA A 8 -18.73 -16.35 -14.31
N ALA A 9 -17.93 -15.77 -13.41
CA ALA A 9 -17.09 -16.53 -12.49
C ALA A 9 -17.92 -17.33 -11.48
N LEU A 10 -18.92 -16.68 -10.86
CA LEU A 10 -19.81 -17.31 -9.89
C LEU A 10 -20.63 -18.45 -10.51
N PHE A 11 -21.15 -18.26 -11.72
CA PHE A 11 -21.86 -19.32 -12.44
C PHE A 11 -20.98 -20.54 -12.69
N ARG A 12 -19.73 -20.33 -13.11
CA ARG A 12 -18.76 -21.42 -13.33
C ARG A 12 -18.50 -22.21 -12.05
N GLU A 13 -18.34 -21.53 -10.93
CA GLU A 13 -18.15 -22.17 -9.63
C GLU A 13 -19.38 -22.96 -9.18
N LEU A 14 -20.57 -22.39 -9.34
CA LEU A 14 -21.82 -23.07 -9.02
C LEU A 14 -22.03 -24.29 -9.91
N ALA A 15 -21.78 -24.17 -11.21
CA ALA A 15 -21.88 -25.28 -12.16
C ALA A 15 -20.90 -26.42 -11.81
N ALA A 16 -19.66 -26.10 -11.41
CA ALA A 16 -18.69 -27.08 -10.94
C ALA A 16 -19.14 -27.80 -9.66
N ARG A 17 -20.01 -27.18 -8.87
CA ARG A 17 -20.61 -27.75 -7.65
C ARG A 17 -21.96 -28.44 -7.90
N GLY A 18 -22.34 -28.63 -9.17
CA GLY A 18 -23.56 -29.34 -9.57
C GLY A 18 -24.80 -28.46 -9.68
N PHE A 19 -24.66 -27.14 -9.76
CA PHE A 19 -25.78 -26.25 -10.00
C PHE A 19 -26.32 -26.41 -11.43
N GLY A 20 -27.57 -26.87 -11.56
CA GLY A 20 -28.25 -27.08 -12.84
C GLY A 20 -29.00 -25.86 -13.39
N GLY A 21 -28.83 -24.67 -12.79
CA GLY A 21 -29.48 -23.44 -13.24
C GLY A 21 -28.73 -22.75 -14.38
N SER A 22 -29.23 -21.60 -14.83
CA SER A 22 -28.60 -20.79 -15.88
C SER A 22 -27.79 -19.62 -15.31
N GLU A 23 -26.82 -19.11 -16.08
CA GLU A 23 -26.11 -17.87 -15.74
C GLU A 23 -27.07 -16.68 -15.55
N ALA A 24 -28.19 -16.65 -16.27
CA ALA A 24 -29.22 -15.62 -16.12
C ALA A 24 -29.87 -15.65 -14.73
N THR A 25 -30.09 -16.84 -14.16
CA THR A 25 -30.58 -17.01 -12.79
C THR A 25 -29.58 -16.46 -11.76
N VAL A 26 -28.29 -16.74 -11.96
CA VAL A 26 -27.21 -16.21 -11.12
C VAL A 26 -27.14 -14.69 -11.22
N ARG A 27 -27.31 -14.15 -12.44
CA ARG A 27 -27.33 -12.70 -12.69
C ARG A 27 -28.49 -12.01 -11.98
N LEU A 28 -29.68 -12.58 -12.05
CA LEU A 28 -30.87 -12.06 -11.36
C LEU A 28 -30.65 -12.07 -9.85
N TYR A 29 -30.14 -13.17 -9.30
CA TYR A 29 -29.83 -13.28 -7.89
C TYR A 29 -28.83 -12.22 -7.41
N VAL A 30 -27.72 -12.05 -8.13
CA VAL A 30 -26.68 -11.04 -7.82
C VAL A 30 -27.24 -9.62 -7.94
N THR A 31 -28.12 -9.37 -8.90
CA THR A 31 -28.73 -8.04 -9.10
C THR A 31 -29.70 -7.72 -7.96
N ASP A 32 -30.53 -8.68 -7.57
CA ASP A 32 -31.54 -8.54 -6.52
C ASP A 32 -30.91 -8.42 -5.12
N HIS A 33 -29.77 -9.07 -4.91
CA HIS A 33 -29.06 -9.07 -3.62
C HIS A 33 -27.87 -8.12 -3.58
N ARG A 34 -27.76 -7.19 -4.53
CA ARG A 34 -26.58 -6.36 -4.72
C ARG A 34 -26.22 -5.52 -3.50
N GLU A 35 -27.20 -4.87 -2.86
CA GLU A 35 -26.94 -4.08 -1.66
C GLU A 35 -26.49 -4.93 -0.47
N ALA A 36 -27.03 -6.14 -0.33
CA ALA A 36 -26.61 -7.07 0.71
C ALA A 36 -25.20 -7.61 0.46
N LEU A 37 -24.86 -7.90 -0.80
CA LEU A 37 -23.53 -8.30 -1.22
C LEU A 37 -22.53 -7.16 -1.05
N ASP A 38 -22.85 -5.94 -1.48
CA ASP A 38 -22.01 -4.75 -1.30
C ASP A 38 -21.77 -4.50 0.20
N ARG A 39 -22.79 -4.63 1.05
CA ARG A 39 -22.60 -4.60 2.51
C ARG A 39 -21.71 -5.72 3.03
N ALA A 40 -21.83 -6.95 2.50
CA ALA A 40 -20.95 -8.05 2.88
C ALA A 40 -19.49 -7.85 2.44
N PHE A 41 -19.26 -7.12 1.34
CA PHE A 41 -17.92 -6.69 0.90
C PHE A 41 -17.38 -5.48 1.70
N LEU A 42 -18.27 -4.70 2.33
CA LEU A 42 -17.91 -3.62 3.26
C LEU A 42 -17.73 -4.11 4.70
N LEU A 43 -18.21 -5.31 5.06
CA LEU A 43 -17.83 -5.94 6.31
C LEU A 43 -16.33 -6.20 6.26
N PRO A 44 -15.57 -5.81 7.31
CA PRO A 44 -14.14 -6.08 7.33
C PRO A 44 -13.98 -7.59 7.20
N LEU A 45 -13.36 -8.02 6.09
CA LEU A 45 -12.87 -9.38 5.96
C LEU A 45 -12.12 -9.68 7.28
N ARG A 46 -12.40 -10.84 7.90
CA ARG A 46 -11.60 -11.41 9.01
C ARG A 46 -10.16 -10.98 8.83
N PRO A 47 -9.44 -10.53 9.89
CA PRO A 47 -8.13 -9.90 9.74
C PRO A 47 -7.23 -10.81 8.90
N VAL A 48 -7.14 -10.48 7.60
CA VAL A 48 -6.19 -11.09 6.70
C VAL A 48 -4.87 -10.73 7.33
N ALA A 49 -4.05 -11.73 7.65
CA ALA A 49 -2.71 -11.49 8.18
C ALA A 49 -2.11 -10.33 7.39
N PRO A 50 -1.70 -9.23 8.05
CA PRO A 50 -1.29 -8.02 7.35
C PRO A 50 -0.21 -8.40 6.34
N SER A 51 -0.33 -7.92 5.11
CA SER A 51 0.67 -8.20 4.08
C SER A 51 2.05 -7.88 4.63
N ILE A 52 3.07 -8.64 4.24
CA ILE A 52 4.45 -8.40 4.67
C ILE A 52 4.85 -6.95 4.40
N SER A 53 4.37 -6.37 3.30
CA SER A 53 4.55 -4.93 3.00
C SER A 53 3.96 -4.02 4.10
N ARG A 54 2.74 -4.29 4.56
CA ARG A 54 2.10 -3.53 5.65
C ARG A 54 2.87 -3.69 6.96
N LEU A 55 3.26 -4.91 7.31
CA LEU A 55 4.06 -5.18 8.50
C LEU A 55 5.41 -4.43 8.49
N LEU A 56 6.07 -4.38 7.34
CA LEU A 56 7.35 -3.68 7.19
C LEU A 56 7.18 -2.14 7.24
N MET A 57 6.01 -1.62 6.85
CA MET A 57 5.71 -0.18 6.86
C MET A 57 5.16 0.31 8.22
N SER A 58 4.43 -0.53 8.97
CA SER A 58 3.82 -0.21 10.27
C SER A 58 4.87 0.16 11.32
N ARG A 59 4.66 1.20 12.14
CA ARG A 59 5.60 1.55 13.23
C ARG A 59 5.79 0.35 14.19
N PRO A 60 7.03 0.03 14.64
CA PRO A 60 7.29 -1.13 15.48
C PRO A 60 6.47 -1.14 16.78
N ASP A 61 6.18 0.04 17.34
CA ASP A 61 5.43 0.19 18.58
C ASP A 61 3.92 -0.05 18.40
N HIS A 62 3.44 -0.07 17.16
CA HIS A 62 2.04 -0.35 16.80
C HIS A 62 1.83 -1.80 16.37
N LEU A 63 2.91 -2.60 16.32
CA LEU A 63 2.83 -4.02 15.96
C LEU A 63 2.63 -4.87 17.21
N PRO A 64 1.66 -5.80 17.22
CA PRO A 64 1.60 -6.90 18.18
C PRO A 64 2.93 -7.63 18.31
N GLU A 65 3.23 -8.16 19.50
CA GLU A 65 4.54 -8.75 19.82
C GLU A 65 4.90 -9.94 18.89
N ASP A 66 3.92 -10.78 18.55
CA ASP A 66 4.07 -11.89 17.60
C ASP A 66 4.49 -11.39 16.20
N GLN A 67 3.92 -10.28 15.74
CA GLN A 67 4.26 -9.66 14.47
C GLN A 67 5.64 -8.99 14.51
N ARG A 68 6.04 -8.39 15.64
CA ARG A 68 7.38 -7.84 15.83
C ARG A 68 8.45 -8.92 15.76
N VAL A 69 8.21 -10.05 16.45
CA VAL A 69 9.11 -11.22 16.42
C VAL A 69 9.19 -11.79 15.00
N PHE A 70 8.06 -11.97 14.31
CA PHE A 70 8.03 -12.42 12.93
C PHE A 70 8.84 -11.52 11.98
N VAL A 71 8.63 -10.20 12.05
CA VAL A 71 9.38 -9.23 11.24
C VAL A 71 10.88 -9.30 11.55
N LYS A 72 11.25 -9.41 12.83
CA LYS A 72 12.65 -9.52 13.24
C LYS A 72 13.31 -10.78 12.64
N GLU A 73 12.67 -11.93 12.74
CA GLU A 73 13.18 -13.17 12.16
C GLU A 73 13.27 -13.12 10.63
N LEU A 74 12.25 -12.57 9.98
CA LEU A 74 12.21 -12.42 8.53
C LEU A 74 13.38 -11.56 8.04
N LEU A 75 13.66 -10.45 8.73
CA LEU A 75 14.77 -9.56 8.38
C LEU A 75 16.15 -10.20 8.67
N GLN A 76 16.25 -11.12 9.63
CA GLN A 76 17.49 -11.89 9.84
C GLN A 76 17.73 -12.92 8.73
N ARG A 77 16.67 -13.52 8.19
CA ARG A 77 16.76 -14.52 7.11
C ARG A 77 17.01 -13.91 5.74
N CYS A 78 16.58 -12.67 5.50
CA CYS A 78 16.68 -12.00 4.21
C CYS A 78 17.41 -10.64 4.33
N PRO A 79 18.76 -10.60 4.21
CA PRO A 79 19.56 -9.39 4.33
C PRO A 79 19.20 -8.27 3.33
N GLU A 80 18.77 -8.64 2.12
CA GLU A 80 18.32 -7.71 1.07
C GLU A 80 17.02 -7.01 1.50
N LEU A 81 16.13 -7.76 2.14
CA LEU A 81 14.89 -7.23 2.71
C LEU A 81 15.18 -6.36 3.94
N HIS A 82 16.18 -6.71 4.74
CA HIS A 82 16.66 -5.87 5.85
C HIS A 82 17.11 -4.50 5.37
N THR A 83 17.95 -4.45 4.33
CA THR A 83 18.43 -3.20 3.73
C THR A 83 17.27 -2.36 3.20
N THR A 84 16.31 -3.02 2.53
CA THR A 84 15.09 -2.38 2.03
C THR A 84 14.24 -1.81 3.17
N HIS A 85 14.03 -2.59 4.25
CA HIS A 85 13.28 -2.16 5.42
C HIS A 85 13.91 -0.94 6.11
N GLN A 86 15.24 -0.94 6.29
CA GLN A 86 15.95 0.21 6.86
C GLN A 86 15.76 1.48 6.02
N LEU A 87 15.79 1.37 4.68
CA LEU A 87 15.56 2.50 3.79
C LEU A 87 14.11 3.00 3.88
N ILE A 88 13.12 2.12 3.95
CA ILE A 88 11.71 2.50 4.15
C ILE A 88 11.54 3.27 5.48
N ARG A 89 12.17 2.82 6.56
CA ARG A 89 12.14 3.52 7.86
C ARG A 89 12.82 4.88 7.84
N ALA A 90 13.99 4.94 7.21
CA ALA A 90 14.70 6.20 7.05
C ALA A 90 13.86 7.21 6.26
N PHE A 91 13.16 6.76 5.21
CA PHE A 91 12.24 7.59 4.44
C PHE A 91 11.10 8.13 5.30
N ALA A 92 10.42 7.26 6.06
CA ALA A 92 9.34 7.68 6.96
C ALA A 92 9.81 8.74 7.99
N THR A 93 11.05 8.60 8.48
CA THR A 93 11.65 9.54 9.43
C THR A 93 11.89 10.93 8.82
N VAL A 94 12.17 11.02 7.52
CA VAL A 94 12.35 12.31 6.81
C VAL A 94 11.09 13.18 6.93
N PHE A 95 9.91 12.56 6.82
CA PHE A 95 8.62 13.26 6.90
C PHE A 95 8.19 13.56 8.33
N ASP A 96 8.48 12.65 9.26
CA ASP A 96 8.13 12.82 10.69
C ASP A 96 8.80 14.06 11.29
N LYS A 97 10.02 14.38 10.84
CA LYS A 97 10.80 15.52 11.35
C LYS A 97 10.81 16.74 10.42
N ARG A 98 10.11 16.69 9.27
CA ARG A 98 10.13 17.73 8.21
C ARG A 98 11.54 18.24 7.89
N ARG A 99 12.50 17.33 7.71
CA ARG A 99 13.92 17.69 7.49
C ARG A 99 14.30 17.50 6.01
N PRO A 100 14.18 18.54 5.16
CA PRO A 100 14.48 18.42 3.73
C PRO A 100 15.93 18.00 3.46
N ALA A 101 16.87 18.38 4.32
CA ALA A 101 18.27 17.95 4.21
C ALA A 101 18.46 16.43 4.38
N GLN A 102 17.55 15.74 5.09
CA GLN A 102 17.60 14.29 5.24
C GLN A 102 17.02 13.55 4.03
N LEU A 103 16.20 14.23 3.21
CA LEU A 103 15.68 13.66 1.97
C LEU A 103 16.79 13.47 0.94
N ASP A 104 17.67 14.45 0.77
CA ASP A 104 18.80 14.38 -0.17
C ASP A 104 19.75 13.23 0.19
N ASP A 105 20.05 13.04 1.48
CA ASP A 105 20.85 11.92 1.95
C ASP A 105 20.18 10.56 1.73
N TRP A 106 18.86 10.49 2.00
CA TRP A 106 18.07 9.31 1.75
C TRP A 106 18.05 8.92 0.27
N ILE A 107 17.87 9.90 -0.64
CA ILE A 107 17.89 9.68 -2.09
C ILE A 107 19.24 9.08 -2.52
N ARG A 108 20.37 9.59 -2.01
CA ARG A 108 21.69 9.01 -2.32
C ARG A 108 21.79 7.55 -1.92
N ARG A 109 21.38 7.21 -0.70
CA ARG A 109 21.42 5.84 -0.18
C ARG A 109 20.47 4.90 -0.93
N ALA A 110 19.27 5.36 -1.29
CA ALA A 110 18.31 4.56 -2.05
C ALA A 110 18.78 4.28 -3.48
N ARG A 111 19.56 5.19 -4.10
CA ARG A 111 20.12 5.00 -5.44
C ARG A 111 21.25 3.97 -5.51
N THR A 112 21.97 3.75 -4.41
CA THR A 112 23.06 2.78 -4.31
C THR A 112 22.64 1.44 -3.69
N CYS A 113 21.38 1.31 -3.26
CA CYS A 113 20.89 0.07 -2.67
C CYS A 113 20.69 -1.03 -3.72
N GLY A 114 20.76 -2.29 -3.29
CA GLY A 114 20.59 -3.46 -4.16
C GLY A 114 19.16 -3.67 -4.69
N ASN A 115 18.19 -2.84 -4.31
CA ASN A 115 16.80 -2.97 -4.73
C ASN A 115 16.50 -2.05 -5.94
N PRO A 116 16.28 -2.60 -7.15
CA PRO A 116 16.10 -1.80 -8.35
C PRO A 116 14.86 -0.88 -8.30
N GLN A 117 13.82 -1.28 -7.57
CA GLN A 117 12.56 -0.53 -7.50
C GLN A 117 12.73 0.71 -6.61
N LEU A 118 13.48 0.58 -5.51
CA LEU A 118 13.87 1.71 -4.69
C LEU A 118 14.78 2.69 -5.45
N ARG A 119 15.66 2.20 -6.32
CA ARG A 119 16.51 3.05 -7.16
C ARG A 119 15.69 3.89 -8.15
N ILE A 120 14.71 3.28 -8.81
CA ILE A 120 13.79 3.97 -9.73
C ILE A 120 12.99 5.04 -8.98
N PHE A 121 12.43 4.67 -7.83
CA PHE A 121 11.67 5.59 -6.99
C PHE A 121 12.51 6.79 -6.52
N ALA A 122 13.75 6.54 -6.08
CA ALA A 122 14.67 7.59 -5.67
C ALA A 122 15.06 8.54 -6.82
N ALA A 123 15.17 8.03 -8.05
CA ALA A 123 15.40 8.86 -9.23
C ALA A 123 14.21 9.79 -9.50
N GLY A 124 12.99 9.27 -9.47
CA GLY A 124 11.78 10.10 -9.64
C GLY A 124 11.61 11.16 -8.56
N LEU A 125 11.96 10.83 -7.31
CA LEU A 125 11.96 11.81 -6.21
C LEU A 125 12.99 12.92 -6.41
N LEU A 126 14.17 12.61 -6.92
CA LEU A 126 15.20 13.62 -7.23
C LEU A 126 14.69 14.59 -8.30
N ASP A 127 14.04 14.08 -9.33
CA ASP A 127 13.45 14.91 -10.39
C ASP A 127 12.34 15.82 -9.84
N LEU A 128 11.49 15.29 -8.96
CA LEU A 128 10.44 16.06 -8.27
C LEU A 128 11.03 17.19 -7.41
N VAL A 129 12.06 16.88 -6.60
CA VAL A 129 12.75 17.87 -5.77
C VAL A 129 13.42 18.93 -6.65
N ALA A 130 14.09 18.53 -7.72
CA ALA A 130 14.71 19.45 -8.66
C ALA A 130 13.68 20.34 -9.38
N HIS A 131 12.50 19.80 -9.69
CA HIS A 131 11.37 20.57 -10.21
C HIS A 131 10.91 21.62 -9.19
N SER A 132 10.60 21.23 -7.95
CA SER A 132 10.14 22.17 -6.90
C SER A 132 11.12 23.30 -6.58
N ARG A 133 12.43 23.09 -6.76
CA ARG A 133 13.44 24.14 -6.57
C ARG A 133 13.48 25.13 -7.73
N ARG A 134 13.06 24.71 -8.93
CA ARG A 134 12.95 25.56 -10.13
C ARG A 134 11.62 26.31 -10.19
N THR A 135 10.57 25.76 -9.59
CA THR A 135 9.23 26.35 -9.51
C THR A 135 8.82 26.57 -8.05
N PRO A 136 9.31 27.65 -7.40
CA PRO A 136 8.85 27.98 -6.06
C PRO A 136 7.35 28.29 -6.09
N PRO A 137 6.57 27.87 -5.07
CA PRO A 137 5.15 28.21 -4.99
C PRO A 137 4.98 29.73 -4.97
N ARG A 138 4.06 30.25 -5.79
CA ARG A 138 3.77 31.68 -5.91
C ARG A 138 3.16 32.26 -4.63
N ASP A 139 2.45 31.44 -3.88
CA ASP A 139 1.90 31.71 -2.56
C ASP A 139 2.04 30.46 -1.66
N VAL A 140 2.34 30.65 -0.38
CA VAL A 140 2.45 29.58 0.63
C VAL A 140 1.10 28.88 0.84
N SER A 141 -0.02 29.58 0.60
CA SER A 141 -1.38 29.03 0.68
C SER A 141 -1.70 28.02 -0.44
N GLU A 142 -0.98 28.05 -1.56
CA GLU A 142 -1.17 27.12 -2.69
C GLU A 142 -0.37 25.81 -2.53
N SER A 143 0.39 25.65 -1.45
CA SER A 143 1.21 24.46 -1.22
C SER A 143 0.35 23.22 -0.98
N PRO A 144 0.37 22.20 -1.86
CA PRO A 144 -0.45 20.99 -1.72
C PRO A 144 -0.10 20.13 -0.49
N TRP A 145 1.05 20.41 0.15
CA TRP A 145 1.52 19.76 1.38
C TRP A 145 1.07 20.48 2.67
N ALA A 146 0.24 21.53 2.55
CA ALA A 146 -0.41 22.16 3.70
C ALA A 146 -1.44 21.25 4.40
N ILE A 147 -1.81 20.11 3.77
CA ILE A 147 -2.58 19.05 4.42
C ILE A 147 -1.69 18.38 5.46
N ASN A 148 -2.08 18.55 6.72
CA ASN A 148 -1.45 18.02 7.92
C ASN A 148 -0.95 16.58 7.75
N ALA A 149 0.38 16.41 7.73
CA ALA A 149 1.08 15.11 7.71
C ALA A 149 0.66 14.13 8.83
N HIS A 150 -0.18 14.56 9.76
CA HIS A 150 -0.77 13.76 10.82
C HIS A 150 -1.85 12.77 10.32
N GLU A 151 -2.44 12.99 9.14
CA GLU A 151 -3.52 12.12 8.60
C GLU A 151 -3.04 10.99 7.67
N ILE A 152 -1.82 11.06 7.11
CA ILE A 152 -1.38 10.13 6.05
C ILE A 152 -0.68 8.88 6.60
N LEU A 153 -0.38 8.81 7.90
CA LEU A 153 0.32 7.68 8.53
C LEU A 153 -0.40 7.13 9.77
N VAL A 154 -1.68 6.78 9.60
CA VAL A 154 -2.43 5.88 10.50
C VAL A 154 -2.65 4.53 9.83
#